data_AF-A0A820FE43-F1
#
_entry.id   AF-A0A820FE43-F1
#
_cell.length_a   1.000
_cell.length_b   1.000
_cell.length_c   1.000
_cell.angle_alpha   90.00
_cell.angle_beta   90.00
_cell.angle_gamma   90.00
#
_symmetry.space_group_name_H-M   'P 1'
#
loop_
_entity.id
_entity.type
_entity.pdbx_description
1 polymer ?
#
loop_
_entity_poly.entity_id
_entity_poly.type
_entity_poly.pdbx_seq_one_letter_code
_entity_poly.pdbx_strand_id
1 'polypeptide(L)'
;MSTAWSIARLYAAFIGNVKNKFGQRLIEDEFMRRAIKSNTPENEIDLVFQYYSVFAMGFHRYDYALPAYGPDVFGHHGAGGSIGFAAPSKNLTFAYVMNRIQTNPAIIIDPRMQLMLDQIAAKINS
;
A
#
# COMPACT_ATOMS: atom_id res chain seq x y z
N MET A 1 -17.64 6.96 -3.43
CA MET A 1 -16.28 7.46 -3.76
C MET A 1 -15.53 7.72 -2.47
N SER A 2 -14.25 7.38 -2.39
CA SER A 2 -13.41 7.54 -1.19
C SER A 2 -12.39 8.68 -1.38
N THR A 3 -11.83 9.22 -0.29
CA THR A 3 -10.77 10.23 -0.34
C THR A 3 -9.42 9.64 0.07
N ALA A 4 -8.31 10.27 -0.31
CA ALA A 4 -6.98 9.87 0.16
C ALA A 4 -6.93 9.83 1.70
N TRP A 5 -7.54 10.82 2.35
CA TRP A 5 -7.61 10.87 3.81
C TRP A 5 -8.38 9.70 4.42
N SER A 6 -9.54 9.31 3.86
CA SER A 6 -10.30 8.17 4.38
C SER A 6 -9.55 6.85 4.19
N ILE A 7 -8.87 6.67 3.05
CA ILE A 7 -8.10 5.45 2.77
C ILE A 7 -6.87 5.35 3.68
N ALA A 8 -6.09 6.43 3.79
CA ALA A 8 -4.92 6.44 4.68
C ALA A 8 -5.33 6.16 6.14
N ARG A 9 -6.46 6.72 6.59
CA ARG A 9 -7.00 6.44 7.93
C ARG A 9 -7.46 5.00 8.13
N LEU A 10 -8.08 4.40 7.11
CA LEU A 10 -8.49 3.00 7.18
C LEU A 10 -7.26 2.10 7.38
N TYR A 11 -6.23 2.29 6.56
CA TYR A 11 -4.96 1.57 6.72
C TYR A 11 -4.30 1.85 8.07
N ALA A 12 -4.37 3.09 8.58
CA ALA A 12 -3.81 3.43 9.89
C ALA A 12 -4.52 2.67 11.01
N ALA A 13 -5.83 2.45 10.88
CA ALA A 13 -6.61 1.69 11.84
C ALA A 13 -6.35 0.18 11.77
N PHE A 14 -5.79 -0.35 10.68
CA PHE A 14 -5.34 -1.75 10.61
C PHE A 14 -4.06 -1.98 11.42
N ILE A 15 -3.13 -1.02 11.37
CA ILE A 15 -1.79 -1.21 11.95
C ILE A 15 -1.61 -0.58 13.34
N GLY A 16 -2.56 0.21 13.82
CA GLY A 16 -2.45 0.82 15.15
C GLY A 16 -3.62 1.72 15.55
N ASN A 17 -3.44 2.40 16.68
CA ASN A 17 -4.41 3.36 17.19
C ASN A 17 -4.30 4.68 16.44
N VAL A 18 -5.41 5.14 15.86
CA VAL A 18 -5.46 6.42 15.16
C VAL A 18 -5.79 7.51 16.18
N LYS A 19 -4.84 8.43 16.44
CA LYS A 19 -4.97 9.49 17.47
C LYS A 19 -6.08 10.51 17.16
N ASN A 20 -7.34 10.15 17.34
CA ASN A 20 -8.50 11.05 17.38
C ASN A 20 -9.73 10.35 17.98
N LYS A 21 -10.78 11.14 18.25
CA LYS A 21 -12.06 10.71 18.86
C LYS A 21 -12.84 9.62 18.12
N PHE A 22 -12.44 9.24 16.91
CA PHE A 22 -13.13 8.26 16.07
C PHE A 22 -12.25 7.06 15.70
N GLY A 23 -11.03 6.97 16.20
CA GLY A 23 -10.01 6.07 15.68
C GLY A 23 -9.56 5.03 16.69
N GLN A 24 -10.18 3.86 16.69
CA GLN A 24 -9.62 2.69 17.35
C GLN A 24 -8.97 1.79 16.32
N ARG A 25 -7.98 1.02 16.77
CA ARG A 25 -7.47 -0.10 16.02
C ARG A 25 -8.61 -1.06 15.67
N LEU A 26 -8.72 -1.45 14.40
CA LEU A 26 -9.81 -2.31 13.91
C LEU A 26 -9.46 -3.80 13.97
N ILE A 27 -8.20 -4.14 13.76
CA ILE A 27 -7.73 -5.53 13.63
C ILE A 27 -6.48 -5.73 14.48
N GLU A 28 -6.43 -6.79 15.28
CA GLU A 28 -5.27 -7.11 16.12
C GLU A 28 -4.02 -7.50 15.30
N ASP A 29 -2.83 -7.37 15.90
CA ASP A 29 -1.55 -7.62 15.22
C ASP A 29 -1.44 -9.04 14.67
N GLU A 30 -1.99 -10.02 15.39
CA GLU A 30 -1.97 -11.41 14.95
C GLU A 30 -2.76 -11.62 13.66
N PHE A 31 -3.98 -11.10 13.59
CA PHE A 31 -4.82 -11.22 12.40
C PHE A 31 -4.25 -10.44 11.23
N MET A 32 -3.69 -9.25 11.46
CA MET A 32 -3.02 -8.51 10.39
C MET A 32 -1.78 -9.24 9.87
N ARG A 33 -0.94 -9.81 10.73
CA ARG A 33 0.21 -10.63 10.30
C ARG A 33 -0.22 -11.81 9.44
N ARG A 34 -1.35 -12.44 9.75
CA ARG A 34 -1.93 -13.50 8.89
C ARG A 34 -2.47 -12.93 7.58
N ALA A 35 -3.18 -11.81 7.61
CA ALA A 35 -3.79 -11.18 6.45
C ALA A 35 -2.79 -10.71 5.39
N ILE A 36 -1.59 -10.31 5.82
CA ILE A 36 -0.54 -9.78 4.94
C ILE A 36 0.53 -10.82 4.59
N LYS A 37 0.39 -12.07 5.06
CA LYS A 37 1.27 -13.16 4.65
C LYS A 37 0.98 -13.49 3.18
N SER A 38 2.03 -13.66 2.37
CA SER A 38 1.87 -14.03 0.97
C SER A 38 1.11 -15.36 0.83
N ASN A 39 0.16 -15.39 -0.10
CA ASN A 39 -0.59 -16.56 -0.55
C ASN A 39 -0.29 -16.92 -2.01
N THR A 40 0.52 -16.12 -2.70
CA THR A 40 1.03 -16.44 -4.05
C THR A 40 2.54 -16.69 -3.98
N PRO A 41 3.10 -17.45 -4.93
CA PRO A 41 4.54 -17.62 -5.02
C PRO A 41 5.26 -16.27 -5.16
N GLU A 42 6.39 -16.15 -4.48
CA GLU A 42 7.31 -15.01 -4.68
C GLU A 42 8.08 -15.22 -5.99
N ASN A 43 8.38 -14.13 -6.70
CA ASN A 43 9.13 -14.16 -7.97
C ASN A 43 8.46 -14.94 -9.10
N GLU A 44 7.12 -15.01 -9.12
CA GLU A 44 6.37 -15.50 -10.27
C GLU A 44 5.68 -14.37 -11.03
N ILE A 45 5.56 -14.55 -12.35
CA ILE A 45 4.83 -13.63 -13.21
C ILE A 45 3.34 -13.91 -13.05
N ASP A 46 2.59 -12.86 -12.72
CA ASP A 46 1.14 -12.89 -12.73
C ASP A 46 0.62 -13.15 -14.15
N LEU A 47 -0.23 -14.17 -14.31
CA LEU A 47 -0.72 -14.58 -15.62
C LEU A 47 -1.62 -13.55 -16.31
N VAL A 48 -2.22 -12.62 -15.56
CA VAL A 48 -3.08 -11.56 -16.11
C VAL A 48 -2.28 -10.29 -16.28
N PHE A 49 -1.58 -9.86 -15.23
CA PHE A 49 -0.84 -8.62 -15.24
C PHE A 49 0.46 -8.69 -16.04
N GLN A 50 1.02 -9.88 -16.26
CA GLN A 50 2.25 -10.12 -17.02
C GLN A 50 3.50 -9.44 -16.41
N TYR A 51 3.50 -9.23 -15.10
CA TYR A 51 4.65 -8.78 -14.31
C TYR A 51 4.68 -9.50 -12.95
N TYR A 52 5.78 -9.36 -12.20
CA TYR A 52 5.91 -9.94 -10.86
C TYR A 52 4.94 -9.27 -9.88
N SER A 53 3.97 -10.02 -9.39
CA SER A 53 3.02 -9.57 -8.37
C SER A 53 3.00 -10.57 -7.22
N VAL A 54 2.77 -10.08 -6.01
CA VAL A 54 2.64 -10.94 -4.83
C VAL A 54 1.39 -10.52 -4.08
N PHE A 55 0.51 -11.47 -3.77
CA PHE A 55 -0.75 -11.21 -3.11
C PHE A 55 -0.90 -12.01 -1.83
N ALA A 56 -1.47 -11.35 -0.82
CA ALA A 56 -1.90 -11.93 0.44
C ALA A 56 -3.42 -12.14 0.44
N MET A 57 -4.10 -12.09 1.60
CA MET A 57 -5.56 -12.19 1.67
C MET A 57 -6.24 -10.90 1.23
N GLY A 58 -6.27 -10.64 -0.08
CA GLY A 58 -6.91 -9.46 -0.70
C GLY A 58 -6.04 -8.21 -0.77
N PHE A 59 -4.81 -8.26 -0.25
CA PHE A 59 -3.82 -7.19 -0.36
C PHE A 59 -2.73 -7.55 -1.36
N HIS A 60 -2.30 -6.56 -2.13
CA HIS A 60 -1.03 -6.61 -2.84
C HIS A 60 0.12 -6.36 -1.85
N ARG A 61 1.18 -7.16 -1.96
CA ARG A 61 2.44 -7.04 -1.23
C ARG A 61 3.38 -6.13 -2.01
N TYR A 62 3.91 -5.10 -1.36
CA TYR A 62 4.74 -4.09 -2.04
C TYR A 62 6.20 -4.10 -1.62
N ASP A 63 6.63 -5.05 -0.79
CA ASP A 63 7.99 -5.10 -0.24
C ASP A 63 9.09 -5.12 -1.30
N TYR A 64 8.87 -5.77 -2.44
CA TYR A 64 9.80 -5.72 -3.57
C TYR A 64 9.76 -4.38 -4.32
N ALA A 65 8.56 -3.83 -4.54
CA ALA A 65 8.36 -2.60 -5.31
C ALA A 65 8.67 -1.31 -4.50
N LEU A 66 8.53 -1.39 -3.17
CA LEU A 66 8.65 -0.29 -2.21
C LEU A 66 9.57 -0.70 -1.05
N PRO A 67 10.83 -1.13 -1.31
CA PRO A 67 11.70 -1.68 -0.26
C PRO A 67 12.03 -0.67 0.84
N ALA A 68 12.04 0.64 0.53
CA ALA A 68 12.20 1.71 1.51
C ALA A 68 11.10 1.75 2.59
N TYR A 69 9.97 1.09 2.36
CA TYR A 69 8.82 1.04 3.26
C TYR A 69 8.77 -0.22 4.13
N GLY A 70 9.77 -1.09 4.03
CA GLY A 70 9.92 -2.26 4.89
C GLY A 70 9.29 -3.55 4.33
N PRO A 71 9.59 -4.69 4.97
CA PRO A 71 9.24 -6.03 4.46
C PRO A 71 7.76 -6.40 4.71
N ASP A 72 6.98 -5.53 5.33
CA ASP A 72 5.58 -5.77 5.71
C ASP A 72 4.62 -4.78 5.05
N VAL A 73 5.09 -4.02 4.05
CA VAL A 73 4.24 -3.08 3.31
C VAL A 73 3.18 -3.81 2.48
N PHE A 74 1.92 -3.42 2.67
CA PHE A 74 0.76 -4.05 2.05
C PHE A 74 -0.31 -3.03 1.69
N GLY A 75 -1.05 -3.27 0.61
CA GLY A 75 -2.11 -2.36 0.20
C GLY A 75 -2.79 -2.77 -1.09
N HIS A 76 -3.25 -1.80 -1.87
CA HIS A 76 -3.71 -2.05 -3.24
C HIS A 76 -3.64 -0.77 -4.09
N HIS A 77 -3.25 -0.94 -5.35
CA HIS A 77 -3.28 0.11 -6.37
C HIS A 77 -4.54 -0.03 -7.22
N GLY A 78 -5.13 1.09 -7.63
CA GLY A 78 -6.30 1.12 -8.50
C GLY A 78 -5.91 1.51 -9.93
N ALA A 79 -6.69 0.99 -10.90
CA ALA A 79 -6.53 1.36 -12.30
C ALA A 79 -6.47 2.89 -12.47
N GLY A 80 -5.53 3.33 -13.31
CA GLY A 80 -5.30 4.75 -13.58
C GLY A 80 -4.35 5.45 -12.61
N GLY A 81 -3.90 4.80 -11.51
CA GLY A 81 -2.79 5.29 -10.69
C GLY A 81 -3.07 5.59 -9.21
N SER A 82 -4.27 5.27 -8.69
CA SER A 82 -4.56 5.45 -7.25
C SER A 82 -3.86 4.38 -6.41
N ILE A 83 -3.59 4.65 -5.14
CA ILE A 83 -3.05 3.63 -4.22
C ILE A 83 -3.48 3.93 -2.78
N GLY A 84 -3.61 2.88 -1.98
CA GLY A 84 -3.58 2.98 -0.53
C GLY A 84 -2.78 1.83 0.05
N PHE A 85 -1.93 2.11 1.03
CA PHE A 85 -1.13 1.08 1.71
C PHE A 85 -0.79 1.44 3.16
N ALA A 86 -0.38 0.42 3.90
CA ALA A 86 0.25 0.52 5.21
C ALA A 86 1.64 -0.10 5.18
N ALA A 87 2.56 0.48 5.94
CA ALA A 87 3.92 0.02 6.18
C ALA A 87 4.13 -0.09 7.71
N PRO A 88 3.72 -1.22 8.32
CA PRO A 88 3.76 -1.38 9.78
C PRO A 88 5.15 -1.17 10.38
N SER A 89 6.21 -1.71 9.77
CA SER A 89 7.60 -1.54 10.22
C SER A 89 8.09 -0.09 10.19
N LYS A 90 7.41 0.78 9.44
CA LYS A 90 7.69 2.22 9.37
C LYS A 90 6.65 3.06 10.12
N ASN A 91 5.67 2.43 10.76
CA ASN A 91 4.52 3.07 11.39
C ASN A 91 3.88 4.16 10.50
N LEU A 92 3.74 3.84 9.22
CA LEU A 92 3.35 4.78 8.18
C LEU A 92 2.20 4.21 7.35
N THR A 93 1.28 5.10 6.96
CA THR A 93 0.24 4.79 5.98
C THR A 93 0.16 5.89 4.96
N PHE A 94 -0.17 5.51 3.73
CA PHE A 94 -0.21 6.43 2.61
C PHE A 94 -1.41 6.14 1.72
N ALA A 95 -1.95 7.20 1.11
CA ALA A 95 -2.93 7.06 0.04
C ALA A 95 -2.78 8.19 -0.95
N TYR A 96 -2.92 7.86 -2.23
CA TYR A 96 -3.00 8.79 -3.34
C TYR A 96 -4.28 8.51 -4.13
N VAL A 97 -5.09 9.55 -4.30
CA VAL A 97 -6.35 9.52 -5.04
C VAL A 97 -6.38 10.72 -5.96
N MET A 98 -6.85 10.50 -7.18
CA MET A 98 -6.84 11.47 -8.27
C MET A 98 -8.07 11.27 -9.16
N ASN A 99 -8.43 12.31 -9.90
CA ASN A 99 -9.54 12.28 -10.87
C ASN A 99 -9.05 12.27 -12.33
N ARG A 100 -7.76 12.55 -12.57
CA ARG A 100 -7.13 12.42 -13.88
C ARG A 100 -6.34 11.12 -13.93
N ILE A 101 -6.92 10.12 -14.59
CA ILE A 101 -6.31 8.79 -14.75
C ILE A 101 -5.05 8.87 -15.62
N GLN A 102 -4.04 8.11 -15.24
CA GLN A 102 -2.96 7.71 -16.14
C GLN A 102 -3.52 6.65 -17.11
N THR A 103 -3.43 6.92 -18.41
CA THR A 103 -3.99 6.08 -19.47
C THR A 103 -2.95 5.18 -20.13
N ASN A 104 -1.66 5.38 -19.87
CA ASN A 104 -0.62 4.53 -20.43
C ASN A 104 -0.59 3.17 -19.71
N PRO A 105 -0.95 2.07 -20.39
CA PRO A 105 -1.00 0.74 -19.77
C PRO A 105 0.38 0.18 -19.43
N ALA A 106 1.46 0.71 -20.03
CA ALA A 106 2.83 0.32 -19.69
C ALA A 106 3.30 0.92 -18.35
N ILE A 107 2.54 1.85 -17.77
CA ILE A 107 2.86 2.50 -16.49
C ILE A 107 2.08 1.80 -15.37
N ILE A 108 2.76 0.90 -14.66
CA ILE A 108 2.20 0.19 -13.49
C ILE A 108 2.16 1.12 -12.27
N ILE A 109 3.21 1.93 -12.10
CA ILE A 109 3.40 2.87 -10.99
C ILE A 109 3.27 4.28 -11.54
N ASP A 110 2.27 5.04 -11.07
CA ASP A 110 2.06 6.41 -11.51
C ASP A 110 3.25 7.32 -11.12
N PRO A 111 3.88 8.03 -12.07
CA PRO A 111 5.02 8.90 -11.75
C PRO A 111 4.69 9.99 -10.73
N ARG A 112 3.44 10.49 -10.72
CA ARG A 112 3.00 11.53 -9.78
C ARG A 112 3.00 10.99 -8.36
N MET A 113 2.59 9.73 -8.20
CA MET A 113 2.65 9.02 -6.93
C MET A 113 4.10 8.71 -6.56
N GLN A 114 4.91 8.22 -7.49
CA GLN A 114 6.32 7.87 -7.23
C GLN A 114 7.11 9.06 -6.66
N LEU A 115 6.93 10.26 -7.22
CA LEU A 115 7.58 11.47 -6.70
C LEU A 115 7.25 11.74 -5.22
N MET A 116 6.00 11.49 -4.80
CA MET A 116 5.62 11.65 -3.39
C MET A 116 6.27 10.57 -2.52
N LEU A 117 6.31 9.33 -3.02
CA LEU A 117 6.93 8.22 -2.31
C LEU A 117 8.42 8.44 -2.11
N ASP A 118 9.14 8.90 -3.14
CA ASP A 118 10.57 9.18 -3.03
C ASP A 118 10.87 10.24 -1.95
N GLN A 119 10.06 11.31 -1.89
CA GLN A 119 10.21 12.35 -0.87
C GLN A 119 9.90 11.83 0.55
N ILE A 120 8.89 10.97 0.69
CA ILE A 120 8.57 10.35 1.98
C ILE A 120 9.71 9.40 2.40
N ALA A 121 10.17 8.56 1.48
CA ALA A 121 11.26 7.62 1.70
C ALA A 121 12.55 8.32 2.14
N ALA A 122 12.87 9.47 1.54
CA ALA A 122 14.01 10.30 1.94
C ALA A 122 13.87 10.84 3.37
N LYS A 123 12.66 11.12 3.85
CA LYS A 123 12.41 11.64 5.20
C LYS A 123 12.32 10.57 6.29
N ILE A 124 11.81 9.38 5.98
CA ILE A 124 11.64 8.32 6.99
C ILE A 124 12.89 7.47 7.20
N ASN A 125 13.90 7.63 6.32
CA ASN A 125 15.19 6.94 6.40
C ASN A 125 16.37 7.89 6.68
N SER A 126 16.11 9.19 6.87
CA SER A 126 17.08 10.18 7.38
C SER A 126 17.10 10.20 8.90
#